data_AF-A0A5C9ED44-F1
#
_entry.id   AF-A0A5C9ED44-F1
#
_cell.length_a   1.000
_cell.length_b   1.000
_cell.length_c   1.000
_cell.angle_alpha   90.00
_cell.angle_beta   90.00
_cell.angle_gamma   90.00
#
_symmetry.space_group_name_H-M   'P 1'
#
loop_
_entity.id
_entity.type
_entity.pdbx_description
1 polymer ?
#
loop_
_entity_poly.entity_id
_entity_poly.type
_entity_poly.pdbx_seq_one_letter_code
_entity_poly.pdbx_strand_id
1 'polypeptide(L)'
;MFLALTYFHSIKGPLIYLSYPDKIPEDISRKIVNFFDLDINESFFEIVLIEKKQRIINFYFEIPSQWARGDTEMAMISLAMNMDYDSDMVYGFLKDSYQKIASIDSIYKGFYKFDDFHDNDIEIDLNYELIKKILRTCLDNLIEKLKNSN
;
A
#
# COMPACT_ATOMS: atom_id res chain seq x y z
N MET A 1 7.21 5.54 11.95
CA MET A 1 6.05 5.03 11.20
C MET A 1 6.46 4.90 9.76
N PHE A 2 6.13 3.77 9.13
CA PHE A 2 6.45 3.49 7.73
C PHE A 2 5.18 3.05 7.02
N LEU A 3 4.85 3.70 5.92
CA LEU A 3 3.77 3.31 5.02
C LEU A 3 4.39 2.63 3.80
N ALA A 4 3.83 1.52 3.36
CA ALA A 4 4.20 0.84 2.12
C ALA A 4 2.95 0.56 1.30
N LEU A 5 3.04 0.76 -0.01
CA LEU A 5 2.15 0.13 -0.99
C LEU A 5 2.93 -1.01 -1.62
N THR A 6 2.43 -2.22 -1.48
CA THR A 6 2.96 -3.45 -2.08
C THR A 6 2.04 -3.85 -3.22
N TYR A 7 2.59 -4.36 -4.31
CA TYR A 7 1.80 -4.92 -5.41
C TYR A 7 2.42 -6.22 -5.92
N PHE A 8 1.60 -7.04 -6.58
CA PHE A 8 2.06 -8.25 -7.25
C PHE A 8 2.51 -7.93 -8.68
N HIS A 9 3.82 -7.94 -8.92
CA HIS A 9 4.33 -7.85 -10.28
C HIS A 9 4.34 -9.23 -10.95
N SER A 10 3.79 -9.32 -12.16
CA SER A 10 3.67 -10.57 -12.94
C SER A 10 4.97 -11.38 -13.14
N ILE A 11 6.14 -10.73 -13.13
CA ILE A 11 7.45 -11.35 -13.32
C ILE A 11 8.23 -11.44 -12.00
N LYS A 12 8.21 -10.37 -11.21
CA LYS A 12 9.04 -10.24 -10.00
C LYS A 12 8.35 -10.78 -8.74
N GLY A 13 7.04 -11.03 -8.80
CA GLY A 13 6.23 -11.38 -7.64
C GLY A 13 5.89 -10.15 -6.77
N PRO A 14 5.55 -10.37 -5.48
CA PRO A 14 5.25 -9.29 -4.54
C PRO A 14 6.45 -8.35 -4.33
N LEU A 15 6.23 -7.05 -4.44
CA LEU A 15 7.28 -6.05 -4.19
C LEU A 15 6.71 -4.74 -3.64
N ILE A 16 7.53 -4.02 -2.87
CA ILE A 16 7.17 -2.69 -2.38
C ILE A 16 7.26 -1.71 -3.54
N TYR A 17 6.11 -1.19 -3.93
CA TYR A 17 5.93 -0.28 -5.03
C TYR A 17 6.25 1.17 -4.64
N LEU A 18 5.70 1.60 -3.50
CA LEU A 18 5.90 2.94 -2.93
C LEU A 18 6.08 2.81 -1.43
N SER A 19 6.86 3.71 -0.84
CA SER A 19 6.97 3.79 0.61
C SER A 19 7.17 5.21 1.12
N TYR A 20 6.70 5.45 2.34
CA TYR A 20 6.92 6.70 3.06
C TYR A 20 7.43 6.40 4.47
N PRO A 21 8.64 6.86 4.83
CA PRO A 21 9.67 7.43 3.94
C PRO A 21 10.12 6.48 2.82
N ASP A 22 10.80 7.00 1.80
CA ASP A 22 11.29 6.25 0.62
C ASP A 22 12.17 5.04 0.96
N LYS A 23 12.70 4.97 2.19
CA LYS A 23 13.45 3.82 2.69
C LYS A 23 12.80 3.26 3.94
N ILE A 24 12.31 2.03 3.84
CA ILE A 24 11.85 1.21 4.97
C ILE A 24 13.01 0.32 5.42
N PRO A 25 13.22 0.11 6.74
CA PRO A 25 14.17 -0.88 7.24
C PRO A 25 13.96 -2.25 6.59
N GLU A 26 15.06 -2.91 6.19
CA GLU A 26 15.01 -4.12 5.37
C GLU A 26 14.27 -5.28 6.05
N ASP A 27 14.36 -5.37 7.37
CA ASP A 27 13.66 -6.35 8.17
C ASP A 27 12.13 -6.15 8.16
N ILE A 28 11.68 -4.90 8.09
CA ILE A 28 10.27 -4.53 7.98
C ILE A 28 9.78 -4.72 6.55
N SER A 29 10.54 -4.27 5.56
CA SER A 29 10.16 -4.42 4.15
C SER A 29 10.01 -5.90 3.76
N ARG A 30 10.95 -6.75 4.17
CA ARG A 30 10.89 -8.20 3.95
C ARG A 30 9.66 -8.83 4.60
N LYS A 31 9.30 -8.40 5.82
CA LYS A 31 8.08 -8.87 6.48
C LYS A 31 6.82 -8.47 5.72
N ILE A 32 6.72 -7.21 5.29
CA ILE A 32 5.59 -6.72 4.49
C ILE A 32 5.42 -7.56 3.21
N VAL A 33 6.50 -7.78 2.47
CA VAL A 33 6.49 -8.61 1.25
C VAL A 33 6.06 -10.05 1.56
N ASN A 34 6.60 -10.65 2.63
CA ASN A 34 6.21 -12.00 3.03
C ASN A 34 4.73 -12.10 3.41
N PHE A 35 4.16 -11.06 4.04
CA PHE A 35 2.75 -11.06 4.44
C PHE A 35 1.81 -10.89 3.27
N PHE A 36 2.25 -10.22 2.21
CA PHE A 36 1.50 -10.15 0.95
C PHE A 36 1.32 -11.55 0.32
N ASP A 37 2.33 -12.40 0.47
CA ASP A 37 2.37 -13.75 -0.12
C ASP A 37 1.65 -14.81 0.74
N LEU A 38 1.16 -14.42 1.93
CA LEU A 38 0.38 -15.32 2.77
C LEU A 38 -1.05 -15.44 2.26
N ASP A 39 -1.57 -16.67 2.28
CA ASP A 39 -2.97 -16.97 1.98
C ASP A 39 -3.87 -16.53 3.15
N ILE A 40 -4.14 -15.22 3.22
CA ILE A 40 -5.00 -14.59 4.23
C ILE A 40 -6.32 -14.22 3.57
N ASN A 41 -7.41 -14.88 3.98
CA ASN A 41 -8.76 -14.63 3.47
C ASN A 41 -9.46 -13.39 4.07
N GLU A 42 -8.68 -12.40 4.50
CA GLU A 42 -9.18 -11.17 5.14
C GLU A 42 -8.52 -9.95 4.49
N SER A 43 -9.33 -8.96 4.10
CA SER A 43 -8.80 -7.71 3.53
C SER A 43 -8.04 -6.87 4.55
N PHE A 44 -8.38 -6.96 5.84
CA PHE A 44 -7.72 -6.20 6.90
C PHE A 44 -7.17 -7.14 7.96
N PHE A 45 -5.87 -7.04 8.25
CA PHE A 45 -5.24 -7.86 9.27
C PHE A 45 -4.03 -7.15 9.87
N GLU A 46 -3.72 -7.49 11.12
CA GLU A 46 -2.56 -6.97 11.82
C GLU A 46 -1.59 -8.07 12.24
N ILE A 47 -0.30 -7.74 12.25
CA ILE A 47 0.75 -8.63 12.73
C ILE A 47 1.57 -7.91 13.78
N VAL A 48 1.67 -8.54 14.94
CA VAL A 48 2.36 -8.00 16.11
C VAL A 48 3.77 -8.58 16.17
N LEU A 49 4.77 -7.70 16.10
CA LEU A 49 6.19 -8.02 16.25
C LEU A 49 6.63 -7.73 17.69
N ILE A 50 6.36 -8.69 18.59
CA ILE A 50 6.54 -8.54 20.05
C ILE A 50 7.95 -8.06 20.41
N GLU A 51 8.99 -8.75 19.92
CA GLU A 51 10.39 -8.42 20.21
C GLU A 51 10.80 -7.02 19.74
N LYS A 52 10.15 -6.52 18.69
CA LYS A 52 10.41 -5.19 18.11
C LYS A 52 9.50 -4.11 18.67
N LYS A 53 8.51 -4.45 19.52
CA LYS A 53 7.45 -3.55 20.00
C LYS A 53 6.80 -2.77 18.85
N GLN A 54 6.53 -3.47 17.75
CA GLN A 54 5.98 -2.91 16.52
C GLN A 54 4.78 -3.71 16.04
N ARG A 55 3.90 -3.06 15.31
CA ARG A 55 2.80 -3.67 14.57
C ARG A 55 2.92 -3.33 13.10
N ILE A 56 2.50 -4.26 12.26
CA ILE A 56 2.32 -4.06 10.83
C ILE A 56 0.85 -4.33 10.54
N ILE A 57 0.15 -3.27 10.16
CA ILE A 57 -1.29 -3.29 9.91
C ILE A 57 -1.47 -3.21 8.40
N ASN A 58 -2.20 -4.17 7.84
CA ASN A 58 -2.28 -4.39 6.41
C ASN A 58 -3.72 -4.24 5.93
N PHE A 59 -3.87 -3.68 4.74
CA PHE A 59 -5.11 -3.65 4.00
C PHE A 59 -4.86 -4.17 2.59
N TYR A 60 -5.23 -5.43 2.34
CA TYR A 60 -5.19 -6.09 1.04
C TYR A 60 -6.43 -5.70 0.23
N PHE A 61 -6.23 -5.45 -1.06
CA PHE A 61 -7.30 -5.13 -1.99
C PHE A 61 -6.91 -5.46 -3.43
N GLU A 62 -7.94 -5.51 -4.26
CA GLU A 62 -7.84 -5.77 -5.68
C GLU A 62 -8.30 -4.55 -6.47
N ILE A 63 -7.63 -4.28 -7.59
CA ILE A 63 -8.01 -3.22 -8.53
C ILE A 63 -8.33 -3.86 -9.88
N PRO A 64 -9.52 -3.62 -10.47
CA PRO A 64 -9.80 -4.04 -11.83
C PRO A 64 -8.76 -3.51 -12.82
N SER A 65 -8.20 -4.39 -13.64
CA SER A 65 -7.11 -4.07 -14.56
C SER A 65 -7.21 -4.87 -15.84
N GLN A 66 -7.29 -4.18 -16.96
CA GLN A 66 -7.29 -4.81 -18.27
C GLN A 66 -5.90 -5.33 -18.68
N TRP A 67 -4.86 -4.99 -17.91
CA TRP A 67 -3.47 -5.38 -18.20
C TRP A 67 -3.00 -6.55 -17.34
N ALA A 68 -3.68 -6.80 -16.21
CA ALA A 68 -3.43 -7.93 -15.35
C ALA A 68 -3.96 -9.24 -15.93
N ARG A 69 -3.28 -10.35 -15.61
CA ARG A 69 -3.84 -11.68 -15.85
C ARG A 69 -4.95 -11.94 -14.82
N GLY A 70 -6.14 -12.29 -15.30
CA GLY A 70 -7.31 -12.43 -14.43
C GLY A 70 -8.01 -11.10 -14.13
N ASP A 71 -7.76 -10.09 -14.97
CA ASP A 71 -8.44 -8.79 -14.97
C ASP A 71 -8.33 -7.98 -13.67
N THR A 72 -7.34 -8.29 -12.82
CA THR A 72 -7.22 -7.69 -11.48
C THR A 72 -5.77 -7.55 -11.01
N GLU A 73 -5.36 -6.35 -10.58
CA GLU A 73 -4.12 -6.14 -9.82
C GLU A 73 -4.34 -6.47 -8.35
N MET A 74 -3.37 -7.16 -7.75
CA MET A 74 -3.35 -7.40 -6.31
C MET A 74 -2.43 -6.37 -5.64
N ALA A 75 -2.94 -5.69 -4.62
CA ALA A 75 -2.19 -4.67 -3.89
C ALA A 75 -2.49 -4.70 -2.38
N MET A 76 -1.57 -4.15 -1.60
CA MET A 76 -1.69 -4.08 -0.15
C MET A 76 -1.05 -2.79 0.36
N ILE A 77 -1.79 -2.05 1.19
CA ILE A 77 -1.24 -0.94 1.94
C ILE A 77 -0.88 -1.44 3.34
N SER A 78 0.37 -1.23 3.75
CA SER A 78 0.89 -1.63 5.05
C SER A 78 1.37 -0.44 5.85
N LEU A 79 0.94 -0.33 7.10
CA LEU A 79 1.43 0.65 8.05
C LEU A 79 2.20 -0.04 9.17
N ALA A 80 3.50 0.21 9.24
CA ALA A 80 4.36 -0.22 10.34
C ALA A 80 4.53 0.90 11.37
N MET A 81 4.11 0.64 12.61
CA MET A 81 4.13 1.62 13.69
C MET A 81 4.35 0.99 15.07
N ASN A 82 4.43 1.82 16.10
CA ASN A 82 4.60 1.36 17.49
C ASN A 82 3.30 0.68 18.00
N MET A 83 3.40 -0.01 19.14
CA MET A 83 2.29 -0.81 19.70
C MET A 83 1.04 -0.01 20.07
N ASP A 84 1.19 1.26 20.44
CA ASP A 84 0.09 2.12 20.89
C ASP A 84 -0.49 2.87 19.69
N TYR A 85 -1.70 2.49 19.31
CA TYR A 85 -2.44 3.12 18.23
C TYR A 85 -3.95 2.95 18.41
N ASP A 86 -4.72 3.83 17.79
CA ASP A 86 -6.17 3.68 17.64
C ASP A 86 -6.46 2.85 16.37
N SER A 87 -7.01 1.65 16.58
CA SER A 87 -7.29 0.70 15.49
C SER A 87 -8.33 1.21 14.50
N ASP A 88 -9.36 1.90 14.98
CA ASP A 88 -10.44 2.42 14.15
C ASP A 88 -9.92 3.55 13.26
N MET A 89 -9.06 4.40 13.84
CA MET A 89 -8.41 5.47 13.09
C MET A 89 -7.48 4.92 11.98
N VAL A 90 -6.68 3.89 12.27
CA VAL A 90 -5.78 3.30 11.27
C VAL A 90 -6.57 2.53 10.21
N TYR A 91 -7.58 1.76 10.60
CA TYR A 91 -8.49 1.10 9.65
C TYR A 91 -9.15 2.13 8.72
N GLY A 92 -9.69 3.21 9.28
CA GLY A 92 -10.26 4.31 8.51
C GLY A 92 -9.27 4.92 7.52
N PHE A 93 -8.04 5.20 7.96
CA PHE A 93 -6.97 5.68 7.07
C PHE A 93 -6.67 4.71 5.91
N LEU A 94 -6.52 3.41 6.19
CA LEU A 94 -6.18 2.42 5.17
C LEU A 94 -7.33 2.24 4.18
N LYS A 95 -8.56 2.15 4.69
CA LYS A 95 -9.77 2.02 3.87
C LYS A 95 -9.98 3.26 3.00
N ASP A 96 -9.84 4.46 3.54
CA ASP A 96 -9.96 5.71 2.79
C ASP A 96 -8.91 5.80 1.68
N SER A 97 -7.67 5.36 1.98
CA SER A 97 -6.57 5.34 1.01
C SER A 97 -6.90 4.40 -0.15
N TYR A 98 -7.31 3.17 0.15
CA TYR A 98 -7.77 2.20 -0.84
C TYR A 98 -8.93 2.75 -1.67
N GLN A 99 -10.00 3.25 -1.04
CA GLN A 99 -11.20 3.72 -1.75
C GLN A 99 -10.89 4.85 -2.73
N LYS A 100 -10.02 5.79 -2.33
CA LYS A 100 -9.59 6.88 -3.22
C LYS A 100 -8.79 6.37 -4.42
N ILE A 101 -7.87 5.42 -4.19
CA ILE A 101 -7.10 4.80 -5.28
C ILE A 101 -8.05 4.04 -6.23
N ALA A 102 -8.87 3.14 -5.69
CA ALA A 102 -9.74 2.27 -6.47
C ALA A 102 -10.89 3.01 -7.18
N SER A 103 -11.23 4.23 -6.76
CA SER A 103 -12.26 5.06 -7.40
C SER A 103 -11.82 5.73 -8.71
N ILE A 104 -10.53 5.65 -9.05
CA ILE A 104 -9.98 6.28 -10.24
C ILE A 104 -9.96 5.26 -11.38
N ASP A 105 -10.65 5.60 -12.47
CA ASP A 105 -10.62 4.82 -13.70
C ASP A 105 -9.18 4.69 -14.21
N SER A 106 -8.82 3.49 -14.67
CA SER A 106 -7.49 3.18 -15.21
C SER A 106 -6.31 3.38 -14.24
N ILE A 107 -6.56 3.53 -12.93
CA ILE A 107 -5.49 3.70 -11.92
C ILE A 107 -4.46 2.56 -11.95
N TYR A 108 -4.87 1.37 -12.38
CA TYR A 108 -4.01 0.20 -12.53
C TYR A 108 -2.80 0.47 -13.43
N LYS A 109 -2.92 1.37 -14.43
CA LYS A 109 -1.81 1.76 -15.30
C LYS A 109 -0.62 2.33 -14.52
N GLY A 110 -0.91 2.97 -13.38
CA GLY A 110 0.12 3.51 -12.50
C GLY A 110 1.15 2.45 -12.11
N PHE A 111 0.73 1.21 -11.81
CA PHE A 111 1.60 0.12 -11.36
C PHE A 111 2.67 -0.32 -12.39
N TYR A 112 2.54 0.12 -13.64
CA TYR A 112 3.47 -0.20 -14.73
C TYR A 112 4.55 0.86 -14.96
N LYS A 113 4.66 1.88 -14.10
CA LYS A 113 5.65 2.97 -14.20
C LYS A 113 7.12 2.53 -14.32
N PHE A 114 7.45 1.33 -13.85
CA PHE A 114 8.82 0.80 -13.84
C PHE A 114 8.98 -0.45 -14.71
N ASP A 115 7.98 -0.76 -15.52
CA ASP A 115 8.02 -1.88 -16.45
C ASP A 115 8.57 -1.40 -17.80
N ASP A 116 9.25 -2.28 -18.52
CA ASP A 116 9.81 -1.95 -19.84
C ASP A 116 8.72 -1.67 -20.89
N PHE A 117 7.45 -1.96 -20.56
CA PHE A 117 6.28 -1.66 -21.36
C PHE A 117 5.90 -0.17 -21.21
N HIS A 118 6.61 0.68 -21.95
CA HIS A 118 6.28 2.10 -22.07
C HIS A 118 5.99 2.46 -23.52
N ASP A 119 4.80 2.12 -23.99
CA ASP A 119 4.25 2.63 -25.25
C ASP A 119 3.86 4.12 -25.10
N ASN A 120 4.77 5.00 -24.64
CA ASN A 120 4.53 6.45 -24.45
C ASN A 120 3.17 6.82 -23.81
N ASP A 121 2.58 5.92 -23.01
CA ASP A 121 1.26 6.13 -22.42
C ASP A 121 1.41 7.06 -21.21
N ILE A 122 1.10 8.34 -21.44
CA ILE A 122 1.16 9.39 -20.42
C ILE A 122 0.28 9.07 -19.21
N GLU A 123 -0.75 8.21 -19.36
CA GLU A 123 -1.59 7.81 -18.25
C GLU A 123 -0.83 6.98 -17.21
N ILE A 124 0.24 6.27 -17.58
CA ILE A 124 1.10 5.55 -16.62
C ILE A 124 1.70 6.55 -15.62
N ASP A 125 2.29 7.64 -16.13
CA ASP A 125 2.92 8.67 -15.31
C ASP A 125 1.92 9.43 -14.46
N LEU A 126 0.77 9.80 -15.06
CA LEU A 126 -0.29 10.52 -14.36
C LEU A 126 -0.88 9.67 -13.23
N ASN A 127 -1.18 8.39 -13.50
CA ASN A 127 -1.74 7.49 -12.49
C ASN A 127 -0.74 7.18 -11.38
N TYR A 128 0.54 7.02 -11.70
CA TYR A 128 1.59 6.85 -10.69
C TYR A 128 1.66 8.05 -9.73
N GLU A 129 1.66 9.28 -10.25
CA GLU A 129 1.69 10.48 -9.42
C GLU A 129 0.37 10.66 -8.63
N LEU A 130 -0.77 10.23 -9.17
CA LEU A 130 -2.04 10.20 -8.44
C LEU A 130 -1.99 9.24 -7.25
N ILE A 131 -1.50 8.02 -7.42
CA ILE A 131 -1.33 7.04 -6.33
C ILE A 131 -0.45 7.64 -5.23
N LYS A 132 0.72 8.20 -5.60
CA LYS A 132 1.63 8.87 -4.66
C LYS A 132 0.95 10.00 -3.90
N LYS A 133 0.23 10.87 -4.60
CA LYS A 133 -0.47 12.00 -4.01
C LYS A 133 -1.52 11.53 -3.01
N ILE A 134 -2.34 10.54 -3.37
CA ILE A 134 -3.39 10.01 -2.50
C ILE A 134 -2.81 9.42 -1.23
N LEU A 135 -1.81 8.54 -1.36
CA LEU A 135 -1.15 7.92 -0.20
C LEU A 135 -0.53 8.97 0.71
N ARG A 136 0.16 9.95 0.13
CA ARG A 136 0.79 11.03 0.91
C ARG A 136 -0.24 11.88 1.65
N THR A 137 -1.30 12.33 0.97
CA THR A 137 -2.37 13.11 1.62
C THR A 137 -3.06 12.33 2.73
N CYS A 138 -3.34 11.04 2.52
CA CYS A 138 -3.96 10.23 3.57
C CYS A 138 -3.02 10.02 4.76
N LEU A 139 -1.72 9.84 4.51
CA LEU A 139 -0.70 9.71 5.56
C LEU A 139 -0.57 10.99 6.38
N ASP A 140 -0.53 12.15 5.72
CA ASP A 140 -0.44 13.45 6.38
C ASP A 140 -1.67 13.67 7.29
N ASN A 141 -2.87 13.34 6.81
CA ASN A 141 -4.10 13.40 7.62
C ASN A 141 -4.07 12.48 8.84
N LEU A 142 -3.52 11.26 8.70
CA LEU A 142 -3.35 10.35 9.84
C LEU A 142 -2.39 10.93 10.88
N ILE A 143 -1.26 11.49 10.43
CA ILE A 143 -0.27 12.12 11.31
C ILE A 143 -0.88 13.30 12.07
N GLU A 144 -1.69 14.13 11.41
CA GLU A 144 -2.38 15.25 12.06
C GLU A 144 -3.36 14.77 13.13
N LYS A 145 -4.17 13.75 12.84
CA LYS A 145 -5.09 13.16 13.82
C LYS A 145 -4.34 12.58 15.02
N LEU A 146 -3.24 11.85 14.80
CA LEU A 146 -2.39 11.30 15.86
C LEU A 146 -1.80 12.38 16.77
N LYS A 147 -1.47 13.56 16.22
CA LYS A 147 -0.95 14.69 17.00
C LYS A 147 -2.04 15.37 17.84
N ASN A 148 -3.27 15.41 17.35
CA ASN A 148 -4.40 16.06 18.04
C ASN A 148 -5.05 15.16 19.10
N SER A 149 -4.77 13.85 19.08
CA SER A 149 -5.26 12.88 20.07
C SER A 149 -4.32 12.67 21.26
N ASN A 150 -3.15 13.32 21.28
CA ASN A 150 -2.17 13.32 22.39
C ASN A 150 -2.12 14.70 23.06
#